data_AF-A0A842HE27-F1
#
_entry.id   AF-A0A842HE27-F1
#
_cell.length_a   1.000
_cell.length_b   1.000
_cell.length_c   1.000
_cell.angle_alpha   90.00
_cell.angle_beta   90.00
_cell.angle_gamma   90.00
#
_symmetry.space_group_name_H-M   'P 1'
#
loop_
_entity.id
_entity.type
_entity.pdbx_description
1 polymer ?
#
loop_
_entity_poly.entity_id
_entity_poly.type
_entity_poly.pdbx_seq_one_letter_code
_entity_poly.pdbx_strand_id
1 'polypeptide(L)'
;MDEAVAQLDTIAVEMMSRSGVPGVAIAVVHNDELIYARGFGIKQVGSADPIDEETVFQIASVSKSVGATAIATAVSAGELKWSDLVTAYLPDFELSDPNVTAMLTLGDLYAHRSGLPDHAGDLLEDIGYDREEVFARLRLLPLSPFRASYHYTNFGMTVAGVAAATATGQSWEDFSRTHLYEPLGMTSTSSSYADFMAHENKALGNMLLSDGSWVATPQQRQPDAQSPAGGVSSNVLDMARWMRMILAGGNFEGEPVIAPDDLLDVLTPHINSSPPGSFDARPGFYGYGFNLGTDASGRVRYSHSGGFLLGTGTSFFMIPAEKLGIVVLTNGTPVGLPEAVCATFCDLVENGEVAFDWLSAYRSLFDNMLTNLSVLAGLDPPTHPAPAPATAEITGTYANDYFGPLSVSENAGALSFSVGPQAMSFELSHWDGNIFSYIPAGENANGITAVTFHLDAEGQAESVTIENLDVLGQGTFIRQNLEYGAYIEGQSGNGGEGWRQDKRGNGVPNGLEYAFDRNATSPLNSITGPSAIAQWVRGGLENNQLALSVSLPRQPPSEVVYVVYASDRLAAAESEVLAYWQGDAWTPLTGSVQLDSPQVDYATVRDHLQLGTSGQRFMWLGVTQLGLGE
;
A
#
# COMPACT_ATOMS: atom_id res chain seq x y z
N MET A 1 44.08 -5.60 3.04
CA MET A 1 43.23 -5.33 1.86
C MET A 1 43.32 -6.46 0.85
N ASP A 2 44.45 -6.63 0.14
CA ASP A 2 44.61 -7.67 -0.90
C ASP A 2 44.25 -9.09 -0.41
N GLU A 3 44.69 -9.44 0.79
CA GLU A 3 44.35 -10.72 1.44
C GLU A 3 42.85 -10.87 1.77
N ALA A 4 42.16 -9.77 2.08
CA ALA A 4 40.72 -9.78 2.34
C ALA A 4 39.93 -9.94 1.03
N VAL A 5 40.35 -9.23 -0.03
CA VAL A 5 39.75 -9.33 -1.37
C VAL A 5 39.92 -10.75 -1.94
N ALA A 6 41.10 -11.35 -1.78
CA ALA A 6 41.37 -12.71 -2.22
C ALA A 6 40.47 -13.77 -1.57
N GLN A 7 39.84 -13.46 -0.42
CA GLN A 7 38.95 -14.37 0.29
C GLN A 7 37.47 -14.22 -0.09
N LEU A 8 37.07 -13.14 -0.78
CA LEU A 8 35.67 -12.83 -1.06
C LEU A 8 34.94 -13.94 -1.83
N ASP A 9 35.58 -14.56 -2.82
CA ASP A 9 35.00 -15.67 -3.57
C ASP A 9 34.65 -16.86 -2.64
N THR A 10 35.56 -17.17 -1.71
CA THR A 10 35.36 -18.27 -0.76
C THR A 10 34.25 -17.94 0.23
N ILE A 11 34.25 -16.70 0.75
CA ILE A 11 33.21 -16.20 1.66
C ILE A 11 31.84 -16.26 0.98
N ALA A 12 31.72 -15.77 -0.25
CA ALA A 12 30.46 -15.77 -0.99
C ALA A 12 29.92 -17.19 -1.18
N VAL A 13 30.75 -18.12 -1.67
CA VAL A 13 30.35 -19.51 -1.91
C VAL A 13 29.99 -20.23 -0.61
N GLU A 14 30.75 -20.02 0.47
CA GLU A 14 30.45 -20.61 1.78
C GLU A 14 29.10 -20.11 2.32
N MET A 15 28.89 -18.80 2.34
CA MET A 15 27.67 -18.20 2.89
C MET A 15 26.45 -18.55 2.05
N MET A 16 26.56 -18.61 0.72
CA MET A 16 25.50 -19.13 -0.14
C MET A 16 25.19 -20.59 0.18
N SER A 17 26.21 -21.43 0.37
CA SER A 17 26.00 -22.84 0.75
C SER A 17 25.32 -23.00 2.11
N ARG A 18 25.59 -22.11 3.08
CA ARG A 18 25.01 -22.16 4.44
C ARG A 18 23.60 -21.58 4.53
N SER A 19 23.27 -20.63 3.66
CA SER A 19 21.98 -19.91 3.66
C SER A 19 20.99 -20.43 2.61
N GLY A 20 21.49 -21.00 1.51
CA GLY A 20 20.71 -21.39 0.34
C GLY A 20 20.36 -20.24 -0.60
N VAL A 21 20.82 -19.00 -0.34
CA VAL A 21 20.55 -17.84 -1.19
C VAL A 21 20.98 -18.12 -2.64
N PRO A 22 20.08 -17.99 -3.65
CA PRO A 22 20.35 -18.46 -5.01
C PRO A 22 21.43 -17.68 -5.78
N GLY A 23 21.50 -16.37 -5.59
CA GLY A 23 22.36 -15.47 -6.37
C GLY A 23 22.85 -14.27 -5.57
N VAL A 24 24.11 -13.90 -5.79
CA VAL A 24 24.81 -12.83 -5.07
C VAL A 24 25.72 -12.07 -6.04
N ALA A 25 25.77 -10.75 -5.96
CA ALA A 25 26.80 -9.93 -6.58
C ALA A 25 27.48 -9.05 -5.53
N ILE A 26 28.79 -8.85 -5.65
CA ILE A 26 29.61 -8.10 -4.68
C ILE A 26 30.51 -7.13 -5.43
N ALA A 27 30.64 -5.90 -4.94
CA ALA A 27 31.72 -4.98 -5.34
C ALA A 27 32.40 -4.32 -4.15
N VAL A 28 33.70 -4.03 -4.31
CA VAL A 28 34.53 -3.32 -3.33
C VAL A 28 35.22 -2.13 -3.97
N VAL A 29 35.07 -0.97 -3.34
CA VAL A 29 35.77 0.26 -3.67
C VAL A 29 36.81 0.55 -2.60
N HIS A 30 38.03 0.89 -3.00
CA HIS A 30 39.08 1.32 -2.09
C HIS A 30 39.95 2.38 -2.75
N ASN A 31 40.22 3.48 -2.05
CA ASN A 31 41.01 4.61 -2.58
C ASN A 31 40.53 5.12 -3.95
N ASP A 32 39.20 5.28 -4.10
CA ASP A 32 38.56 5.71 -5.35
C ASP A 32 38.71 4.75 -6.55
N GLU A 33 39.09 3.48 -6.30
CA GLU A 33 39.19 2.45 -7.31
C GLU A 33 38.23 1.29 -7.04
N LEU A 34 37.59 0.76 -8.09
CA LEU A 34 36.88 -0.51 -8.04
C LEU A 34 37.91 -1.64 -8.06
N ILE A 35 38.15 -2.25 -6.89
CA ILE A 35 39.19 -3.28 -6.74
C ILE A 35 38.64 -4.72 -6.83
N TYR A 36 37.32 -4.88 -6.77
CA TYR A 36 36.64 -6.17 -6.90
C TYR A 36 35.21 -5.97 -7.39
N ALA A 37 34.75 -6.78 -8.34
CA ALA A 37 33.35 -6.90 -8.75
C ALA A 37 33.10 -8.29 -9.32
N ARG A 38 32.21 -9.09 -8.73
CA ARG A 38 31.87 -10.44 -9.21
C ARG A 38 30.44 -10.85 -8.85
N GLY A 39 29.86 -11.69 -9.72
CA GLY A 39 28.60 -12.38 -9.51
C GLY A 39 28.77 -13.88 -9.19
N PHE A 40 27.82 -14.44 -8.44
CA PHE A 40 27.77 -15.83 -8.00
C PHE A 40 26.34 -16.36 -8.06
N GLY A 41 26.19 -17.64 -8.41
CA GLY A 41 24.89 -18.31 -8.43
C GLY A 41 24.05 -17.98 -9.66
N ILE A 42 22.74 -17.98 -9.48
CA ILE A 42 21.75 -17.93 -10.58
C ILE A 42 20.75 -16.78 -10.43
N LYS A 43 20.26 -16.29 -11.57
CA LYS A 43 19.27 -15.19 -11.65
C LYS A 43 17.92 -15.54 -11.07
N GLN A 44 17.55 -16.82 -11.03
CA GLN A 44 16.28 -17.30 -10.52
C GLN A 44 16.37 -18.80 -10.24
N VAL A 45 15.73 -19.28 -9.18
CA VAL A 45 15.55 -20.71 -8.92
C VAL A 45 14.87 -21.39 -10.12
N GLY A 46 15.47 -22.47 -10.60
CA GLY A 46 15.00 -23.21 -11.78
C GLY A 46 15.58 -22.71 -13.11
N SER A 47 16.28 -21.57 -13.12
CA SER A 47 17.09 -21.13 -14.27
C SER A 47 18.56 -21.60 -14.15
N ALA A 48 19.24 -21.68 -15.29
CA ALA A 48 20.70 -21.89 -15.37
C ALA A 48 21.47 -20.58 -15.64
N ASP A 49 20.78 -19.44 -15.74
CA ASP A 49 21.40 -18.16 -16.10
C ASP A 49 22.23 -17.63 -14.93
N PRO A 50 23.55 -17.41 -15.11
CA PRO A 50 24.42 -17.00 -14.03
C PRO A 50 24.22 -15.53 -13.66
N ILE A 51 24.50 -15.20 -12.40
CA ILE A 51 24.74 -13.83 -11.95
C ILE A 51 26.16 -13.41 -12.36
N ASP A 52 26.29 -12.20 -12.89
CA ASP A 52 27.55 -11.49 -13.14
C ASP A 52 27.52 -10.10 -12.48
N GLU A 53 28.61 -9.34 -12.60
CA GLU A 53 28.74 -8.00 -12.03
C GLU A 53 27.81 -6.96 -12.67
N GLU A 54 27.31 -7.21 -13.89
CA GLU A 54 26.39 -6.33 -14.61
C GLU A 54 24.91 -6.64 -14.30
N THR A 55 24.65 -7.76 -13.62
CA THR A 55 23.29 -8.21 -13.30
C THR A 55 22.59 -7.19 -12.41
N VAL A 56 21.40 -6.73 -12.83
CA VAL A 56 20.56 -5.78 -12.10
C VAL A 56 19.70 -6.50 -11.07
N PHE A 57 19.67 -5.94 -9.86
CA PHE A 57 18.84 -6.37 -8.74
C PHE A 57 17.95 -5.21 -8.31
N GLN A 58 16.76 -5.50 -7.78
CA GLN A 58 16.12 -4.53 -6.88
C GLN A 58 17.02 -4.37 -5.65
N ILE A 59 17.21 -3.15 -5.14
CA ILE A 59 18.09 -2.91 -3.99
C ILE A 59 17.32 -2.61 -2.70
N ALA A 60 15.98 -2.67 -2.74
CA ALA A 60 15.09 -2.47 -1.60
C ALA A 60 15.49 -1.23 -0.80
N SER A 61 15.56 -1.30 0.53
CA SER A 61 15.82 -0.12 1.38
C SER A 61 17.21 0.53 1.23
N VAL A 62 18.17 -0.05 0.50
CA VAL A 62 19.37 0.70 0.08
C VAL A 62 18.99 1.90 -0.81
N SER A 63 17.82 1.85 -1.45
CA SER A 63 17.19 2.97 -2.17
C SER A 63 17.12 4.25 -1.34
N LYS A 64 16.99 4.15 -0.01
CA LYS A 64 16.91 5.33 0.89
C LYS A 64 18.18 6.16 0.86
N SER A 65 19.34 5.48 0.93
CA SER A 65 20.65 6.12 0.85
C SER A 65 20.88 6.74 -0.53
N VAL A 66 20.51 6.02 -1.59
CA VAL A 66 20.60 6.51 -2.98
C VAL A 66 19.69 7.72 -3.20
N GLY A 67 18.43 7.64 -2.77
CA GLY A 67 17.45 8.72 -2.86
C GLY A 67 17.86 9.95 -2.06
N ALA A 68 18.39 9.77 -0.84
CA ALA A 68 18.91 10.88 -0.04
C ALA A 68 20.07 11.59 -0.75
N THR A 69 20.93 10.85 -1.45
CA THR A 69 22.02 11.44 -2.22
C THR A 69 21.54 12.18 -3.47
N ALA A 70 20.46 11.72 -4.12
CA ALA A 70 19.82 12.47 -5.21
C ALA A 70 19.16 13.77 -4.72
N ILE A 71 18.58 13.77 -3.52
CA ILE A 71 18.06 15.01 -2.92
C ILE A 71 19.22 15.94 -2.54
N ALA A 72 20.33 15.42 -2.03
CA ALA A 72 21.48 16.23 -1.67
C ALA A 72 22.14 16.92 -2.89
N THR A 73 22.13 16.33 -4.08
CA THR A 73 22.60 17.03 -5.30
C THR A 73 21.69 18.22 -5.64
N ALA A 74 20.37 18.07 -5.52
CA ALA A 74 19.42 19.18 -5.69
C ALA A 74 19.59 20.28 -4.62
N VAL A 75 19.87 19.90 -3.37
CA VAL A 75 20.22 20.84 -2.30
C VAL A 75 21.48 21.62 -2.65
N SER A 76 22.51 20.95 -3.15
CA SER A 76 23.77 21.57 -3.54
C SER A 76 23.65 22.49 -4.76
N ALA A 77 22.74 22.18 -5.68
CA ALA A 77 22.34 23.05 -6.77
C ALA A 77 21.52 24.27 -6.31
N GLY A 78 21.09 24.31 -5.04
CA GLY A 78 20.31 25.39 -4.45
C GLY A 78 18.83 25.37 -4.84
N GLU A 79 18.33 24.22 -5.31
CA GLU A 79 16.96 24.06 -5.79
C GLU A 79 15.95 23.86 -4.65
N LEU A 80 16.41 23.23 -3.55
CA LEU A 80 15.64 22.96 -2.34
C LEU A 80 16.56 22.85 -1.12
N LYS A 81 15.99 22.69 0.07
CA LYS A 81 16.72 22.48 1.33
C LYS A 81 16.07 21.37 2.14
N TRP A 82 16.89 20.65 2.92
CA TRP A 82 16.40 19.68 3.91
C TRP A 82 15.46 20.30 4.96
N SER A 83 15.58 21.61 5.20
CA SER A 83 14.74 22.38 6.11
C SER A 83 13.42 22.85 5.49
N ASP A 84 13.22 22.65 4.18
CA ASP A 84 11.97 23.05 3.54
C ASP A 84 10.81 22.21 4.06
N LEU A 85 9.67 22.86 4.23
CA LEU A 85 8.45 22.22 4.73
C LEU A 85 7.87 21.33 3.65
N VAL A 86 7.40 20.14 4.03
CA VAL A 86 6.72 19.21 3.11
C VAL A 86 5.55 19.89 2.41
N THR A 87 4.77 20.66 3.17
CA THR A 87 3.58 21.38 2.69
C THR A 87 3.90 22.52 1.70
N ALA A 88 5.17 22.94 1.57
CA ALA A 88 5.56 23.89 0.54
C ALA A 88 5.49 23.26 -0.87
N TYR A 89 5.63 21.94 -0.96
CA TYR A 89 5.61 21.18 -2.22
C TYR A 89 4.39 20.28 -2.35
N LEU A 90 3.85 19.78 -1.24
CA LEU A 90 2.64 18.96 -1.17
C LEU A 90 1.61 19.64 -0.26
N PRO A 91 0.88 20.66 -0.75
CA PRO A 91 0.03 21.52 0.09
C PRO A 91 -1.15 20.79 0.77
N ASP A 92 -1.59 19.67 0.19
CA ASP A 92 -2.69 18.85 0.71
C ASP A 92 -2.20 17.74 1.65
N PHE A 93 -0.88 17.64 1.90
CA PHE A 93 -0.32 16.65 2.82
C PHE A 93 -0.57 17.05 4.28
N GLU A 94 -1.11 16.13 5.06
CA GLU A 94 -1.44 16.34 6.47
C GLU A 94 -1.06 15.12 7.31
N LEU A 95 -0.71 15.37 8.58
CA LEU A 95 -0.65 14.36 9.63
C LEU A 95 -1.76 14.63 10.66
N SER A 96 -1.98 13.69 11.59
CA SER A 96 -3.06 13.81 12.59
C SER A 96 -2.90 15.01 13.53
N ASP A 97 -1.68 15.53 13.73
CA ASP A 97 -1.42 16.79 14.43
C ASP A 97 -1.10 17.93 13.44
N PRO A 98 -1.95 18.98 13.35
CA PRO A 98 -1.71 20.11 12.46
C PRO A 98 -0.47 20.94 12.84
N ASN A 99 -0.03 20.94 14.10
CA ASN A 99 1.21 21.61 14.50
C ASN A 99 2.43 20.86 13.98
N VAL A 100 2.42 19.53 14.03
CA VAL A 100 3.49 18.71 13.44
C VAL A 100 3.50 18.91 11.93
N THR A 101 2.34 18.85 11.28
CA THR A 101 2.17 19.11 9.84
C THR A 101 2.82 20.43 9.42
N ALA A 102 2.57 21.51 10.15
CA ALA A 102 3.10 22.84 9.85
C ALA A 102 4.63 22.99 10.07
N MET A 103 5.27 22.06 10.76
CA MET A 103 6.71 22.10 11.07
C MET A 103 7.53 21.00 10.39
N LEU A 104 6.86 20.03 9.74
CA LEU A 104 7.47 18.84 9.18
C LEU A 104 8.33 19.19 7.96
N THR A 105 9.63 18.89 8.03
CA THR A 105 10.56 19.13 6.93
C THR A 105 10.88 17.87 6.14
N LEU A 106 11.46 18.03 4.95
CA LEU A 106 12.00 16.92 4.16
C LEU A 106 13.00 16.08 4.98
N GLY A 107 13.90 16.75 5.70
CA GLY A 107 14.89 16.09 6.56
C GLY A 107 14.27 15.34 7.74
N ASP A 108 13.16 15.79 8.31
CA ASP A 108 12.49 15.07 9.42
C ASP A 108 11.98 13.69 8.97
N LEU A 109 11.48 13.60 7.73
CA LEU A 109 11.00 12.34 7.15
C LEU A 109 12.17 11.43 6.72
N TYR A 110 13.22 12.00 6.10
CA TYR A 110 14.41 11.23 5.73
C TYR A 110 15.23 10.76 6.94
N ALA A 111 15.08 11.38 8.10
CA ALA A 111 15.67 10.96 9.37
C ALA A 111 14.73 10.10 10.24
N HIS A 112 13.56 9.67 9.74
CA HIS A 112 12.62 8.82 10.50
C HIS A 112 12.19 9.41 11.86
N ARG A 113 12.00 10.73 11.92
CA ARG A 113 11.67 11.46 13.16
C ARG A 113 10.39 12.30 13.07
N SER A 114 9.50 11.94 12.15
CA SER A 114 8.19 12.58 11.94
C SER A 114 7.17 12.29 13.05
N GLY A 115 7.38 11.23 13.83
CA GLY A 115 6.42 10.73 14.81
C GLY A 115 5.42 9.73 14.23
N LEU A 116 5.40 9.49 12.91
CA LEU A 116 4.60 8.42 12.32
C LEU A 116 4.95 7.06 12.95
N PRO A 117 3.99 6.13 13.11
CA PRO A 117 4.28 4.78 13.57
C PRO A 117 5.22 4.03 12.62
N ASP A 118 5.88 3.00 13.15
CA ASP A 118 6.74 2.11 12.37
C ASP A 118 5.96 1.50 11.19
N HIS A 119 6.56 1.50 10.00
CA HIS A 119 5.98 0.99 8.75
C HIS A 119 4.60 1.58 8.37
N ALA A 120 4.30 2.79 8.85
CA ALA A 120 3.08 3.52 8.48
C ALA A 120 2.90 3.58 6.95
N GLY A 121 1.75 3.11 6.46
CA GLY A 121 1.38 3.08 5.05
C GLY A 121 1.64 1.76 4.32
N ASP A 122 2.55 0.91 4.79
CA ASP A 122 2.98 -0.29 4.04
C ASP A 122 1.83 -1.27 3.78
N LEU A 123 0.98 -1.50 4.78
CA LEU A 123 -0.19 -2.39 4.63
C LEU A 123 -1.28 -1.83 3.71
N LEU A 124 -1.32 -0.51 3.49
CA LEU A 124 -2.24 0.09 2.51
C LEU A 124 -1.78 -0.21 1.08
N GLU A 125 -0.47 -0.14 0.83
CA GLU A 125 0.11 -0.55 -0.46
C GLU A 125 -0.19 -2.04 -0.75
N ASP A 126 -0.03 -2.91 0.25
CA ASP A 126 -0.27 -4.36 0.09
C ASP A 126 -1.72 -4.70 -0.29
N ILE A 127 -2.69 -3.90 0.14
CA ILE A 127 -4.10 -4.05 -0.27
C ILE A 127 -4.45 -3.25 -1.53
N GLY A 128 -3.44 -2.69 -2.20
CA GLY A 128 -3.54 -2.14 -3.55
C GLY A 128 -3.82 -0.64 -3.64
N TYR A 129 -3.67 0.12 -2.54
CA TYR A 129 -3.73 1.58 -2.60
C TYR A 129 -2.53 2.17 -3.35
N ASP A 130 -2.79 3.20 -4.15
CA ASP A 130 -1.74 3.97 -4.79
C ASP A 130 -1.06 4.94 -3.80
N ARG A 131 0.04 5.54 -4.25
CA ARG A 131 0.89 6.39 -3.41
C ARG A 131 0.13 7.57 -2.82
N GLU A 132 -0.67 8.23 -3.65
CA GLU A 132 -1.43 9.43 -3.31
C GLU A 132 -2.45 9.12 -2.21
N GLU A 133 -3.17 8.01 -2.33
CA GLU A 133 -4.14 7.60 -1.32
C GLU A 133 -3.46 7.10 -0.03
N VAL A 134 -2.30 6.44 -0.12
CA VAL A 134 -1.50 6.12 1.08
C VAL A 134 -1.11 7.40 1.81
N PHE A 135 -0.59 8.42 1.10
CA PHE A 135 -0.23 9.71 1.71
C PHE A 135 -1.42 10.36 2.41
N ALA A 136 -2.59 10.38 1.76
CA ALA A 136 -3.81 10.95 2.32
C ALA A 136 -4.29 10.24 3.60
N ARG A 137 -4.01 8.94 3.73
CA ARG A 137 -4.41 8.12 4.89
C ARG A 137 -3.43 8.18 6.06
N LEU A 138 -2.19 8.64 5.85
CA LEU A 138 -1.21 8.81 6.95
C LEU A 138 -1.73 9.76 8.05
N ARG A 139 -2.59 10.73 7.71
CA ARG A 139 -3.25 11.62 8.69
C ARG A 139 -4.18 10.92 9.67
N LEU A 140 -4.57 9.67 9.41
CA LEU A 140 -5.45 8.89 10.29
C LEU A 140 -4.66 8.13 11.37
N LEU A 141 -3.33 8.16 11.32
CA LEU A 141 -2.49 7.48 12.30
C LEU A 141 -2.11 8.40 13.46
N PRO A 142 -2.01 7.86 14.70
CA PRO A 142 -1.51 8.62 15.83
C PRO A 142 -0.01 8.92 15.65
N LEU A 143 0.46 10.01 16.25
CA LEU A 143 1.87 10.38 16.25
C LEU A 143 2.53 10.15 17.61
N SER A 144 3.73 9.58 17.57
CA SER A 144 4.73 9.64 18.64
C SER A 144 5.33 11.06 18.75
N PRO A 145 6.04 11.38 19.84
CA PRO A 145 6.68 12.68 20.04
C PRO A 145 7.59 13.10 18.87
N PHE A 146 7.16 14.14 18.14
CA PHE A 146 7.87 14.68 16.98
C PHE A 146 9.32 15.04 17.29
N ARG A 147 10.26 14.62 16.43
CA ARG A 147 11.73 14.78 16.55
C ARG A 147 12.38 14.12 17.77
N ALA A 148 11.62 13.46 18.63
CA ALA A 148 12.12 12.77 19.83
C ALA A 148 11.98 11.24 19.76
N SER A 149 11.22 10.72 18.79
CA SER A 149 11.07 9.28 18.52
C SER A 149 11.70 8.90 17.18
N TYR A 150 12.29 7.71 17.12
CA TYR A 150 12.70 7.05 15.87
C TYR A 150 11.69 5.94 15.53
N HIS A 151 11.07 6.05 14.36
CA HIS A 151 10.19 5.01 13.80
C HIS A 151 10.50 4.89 12.31
N TYR A 152 10.84 3.69 11.87
CA TYR A 152 11.26 3.45 10.50
C TYR A 152 10.03 3.42 9.60
N THR A 153 9.95 4.32 8.63
CA THR A 153 8.75 4.48 7.79
C THR A 153 9.12 4.60 6.32
N ASN A 154 8.62 3.68 5.49
CA ASN A 154 8.83 3.77 4.05
C ASN A 154 8.05 4.95 3.47
N PHE A 155 6.73 4.99 3.66
CA PHE A 155 5.90 6.07 3.10
C PHE A 155 6.19 7.45 3.67
N GLY A 156 6.62 7.55 4.93
CA GLY A 156 7.12 8.82 5.47
C GLY A 156 8.29 9.37 4.63
N MET A 157 9.28 8.52 4.32
CA MET A 157 10.39 8.92 3.45
C MET A 157 9.96 9.16 2.00
N THR A 158 9.03 8.35 1.48
CA THR A 158 8.43 8.52 0.14
C THR A 158 7.79 9.89 -0.01
N VAL A 159 7.05 10.39 1.00
CA VAL A 159 6.48 11.75 0.99
C VAL A 159 7.57 12.80 0.76
N ALA A 160 8.70 12.72 1.47
CA ALA A 160 9.79 13.67 1.28
C ALA A 160 10.49 13.54 -0.09
N GLY A 161 10.66 12.32 -0.60
CA GLY A 161 11.24 12.10 -1.93
C GLY A 161 10.36 12.69 -3.04
N VAL A 162 9.04 12.47 -2.97
CA VAL A 162 8.08 13.05 -3.91
C VAL A 162 7.99 14.57 -3.77
N ALA A 163 8.02 15.11 -2.55
CA ALA A 163 8.04 16.55 -2.31
C ALA A 163 9.28 17.21 -2.91
N ALA A 164 10.46 16.60 -2.74
CA ALA A 164 11.71 17.07 -3.34
C ALA A 164 11.67 17.04 -4.88
N ALA A 165 11.17 15.95 -5.48
CA ALA A 165 10.99 15.88 -6.93
C ALA A 165 10.01 16.96 -7.45
N THR A 166 8.91 17.15 -6.73
CA THR A 166 7.89 18.17 -7.02
C THR A 166 8.46 19.59 -6.98
N ALA A 167 9.40 19.87 -6.05
CA ALA A 167 10.10 21.16 -5.99
C ALA A 167 10.82 21.52 -7.30
N THR A 168 11.26 20.52 -8.05
CA THR A 168 11.95 20.69 -9.35
C THR A 168 11.02 20.51 -10.56
N GLY A 169 9.73 20.23 -10.33
CA GLY A 169 8.75 19.98 -11.38
C GLY A 169 8.90 18.63 -12.09
N GLN A 170 9.52 17.65 -11.44
CA GLN A 170 9.79 16.32 -12.01
C GLN A 170 9.03 15.22 -11.26
N SER A 171 8.87 14.06 -11.91
CA SER A 171 8.55 12.81 -11.19
C SER A 171 9.75 12.37 -10.36
N TRP A 172 9.54 11.46 -9.41
CA TRP A 172 10.64 10.90 -8.61
C TRP A 172 11.67 10.17 -9.48
N GLU A 173 11.21 9.46 -10.51
CA GLU A 173 12.03 8.68 -11.41
C GLU A 173 12.92 9.59 -12.27
N ASP A 174 12.35 10.66 -12.83
CA ASP A 174 13.13 11.65 -13.59
C ASP A 174 14.06 12.47 -12.71
N PHE A 175 13.59 12.83 -11.50
CA PHE A 175 14.40 13.51 -10.51
C PHE A 175 15.65 12.70 -10.16
N SER A 176 15.49 11.45 -9.70
CA SER A 176 16.61 10.58 -9.31
C SER A 176 17.57 10.28 -10.47
N ARG A 177 17.04 10.08 -11.68
CA ARG A 177 17.84 9.90 -12.90
C ARG A 177 18.72 11.11 -13.20
N THR A 178 18.14 12.30 -13.28
CA THR A 178 18.84 13.53 -13.69
C THR A 178 19.79 14.05 -12.60
N HIS A 179 19.42 13.88 -11.34
CA HIS A 179 20.15 14.42 -10.21
C HIS A 179 21.28 13.53 -9.71
N LEU A 180 21.25 12.22 -9.99
CA LEU A 180 22.26 11.30 -9.47
C LEU A 180 22.76 10.28 -10.50
N TYR A 181 21.86 9.57 -11.18
CA TYR A 181 22.28 8.44 -12.02
C TYR A 181 23.07 8.90 -13.25
N GLU A 182 22.57 9.90 -13.97
CA GLU A 182 23.25 10.45 -15.15
C GLU A 182 24.61 11.11 -14.80
N PRO A 183 24.71 11.98 -13.78
CA PRO A 183 26.00 12.56 -13.37
C PRO A 183 27.08 11.54 -13.00
N LEU A 184 26.69 10.37 -12.46
CA LEU A 184 27.64 9.32 -12.08
C LEU A 184 27.85 8.26 -13.18
N GLY A 185 27.08 8.32 -14.27
CA GLY A 185 27.08 7.32 -15.32
C GLY A 185 26.56 5.96 -14.86
N MET A 186 25.57 5.95 -13.96
CA MET A 186 24.90 4.74 -13.45
C MET A 186 23.83 4.26 -14.44
N THR A 187 24.25 3.78 -15.60
CA THR A 187 23.37 3.54 -16.76
C THR A 187 22.44 2.33 -16.64
N SER A 188 22.67 1.47 -15.65
CA SER A 188 21.84 0.30 -15.34
C SER A 188 20.96 0.51 -14.11
N THR A 189 20.92 1.74 -13.58
CA THR A 189 20.15 2.09 -12.39
C THR A 189 18.85 2.79 -12.76
N SER A 190 17.73 2.36 -12.17
CA SER A 190 16.42 2.99 -12.35
C SER A 190 15.58 2.95 -11.07
N SER A 191 14.70 3.95 -10.91
CA SER A 191 13.68 4.05 -9.86
C SER A 191 12.29 3.57 -10.32
N SER A 192 12.20 2.90 -11.48
CA SER A 192 10.96 2.38 -12.07
C SER A 192 10.98 0.85 -12.12
N TYR A 193 9.92 0.21 -11.60
CA TYR A 193 9.76 -1.24 -11.72
C TYR A 193 9.66 -1.71 -13.18
N ALA A 194 9.06 -0.90 -14.06
CA ALA A 194 8.94 -1.24 -15.47
C ALA A 194 10.32 -1.35 -16.14
N ASP A 195 11.25 -0.44 -15.82
CA ASP A 195 12.62 -0.48 -16.33
C ASP A 195 13.38 -1.70 -15.82
N PHE A 196 13.24 -2.00 -14.52
CA PHE A 196 13.78 -3.22 -13.93
C PHE A 196 13.30 -4.46 -14.69
N MET A 197 11.99 -4.60 -14.91
CA MET A 197 11.43 -5.76 -15.60
C MET A 197 11.82 -5.83 -17.08
N ALA A 198 12.06 -4.68 -17.73
CA ALA A 198 12.52 -4.60 -19.11
C ALA A 198 14.02 -4.91 -19.27
N HIS A 199 14.85 -4.78 -18.23
CA HIS A 199 16.29 -5.03 -18.32
C HIS A 199 16.59 -6.50 -18.66
N GLU A 200 17.46 -6.75 -19.64
CA GLU A 200 17.78 -8.11 -20.10
C GLU A 200 18.59 -8.88 -19.04
N ASN A 201 19.60 -8.22 -18.47
CA ASN A 201 20.46 -8.80 -17.44
C ASN A 201 19.93 -8.47 -16.04
N LYS A 202 18.92 -9.20 -15.55
CA LYS A 202 18.30 -8.97 -14.22
C LYS A 202 18.20 -10.25 -13.41
N ALA A 203 18.28 -10.13 -12.09
CA ALA A 203 18.00 -11.20 -11.15
C ALA A 203 16.56 -11.06 -10.63
N LEU A 204 15.77 -12.14 -10.73
CA LEU A 204 14.41 -12.19 -10.21
C LEU A 204 14.43 -12.72 -8.77
N GLY A 205 13.52 -12.21 -7.94
CA GLY A 205 13.39 -12.59 -6.55
C GLY A 205 13.02 -14.05 -6.36
N ASN A 206 13.56 -14.62 -5.28
CA ASN A 206 13.31 -15.98 -4.82
C ASN A 206 12.90 -15.96 -3.34
N MET A 207 11.76 -16.56 -3.03
CA MET A 207 11.25 -16.66 -1.67
C MET A 207 11.82 -17.87 -0.94
N LEU A 208 12.10 -17.70 0.35
CA LEU A 208 12.36 -18.80 1.28
C LEU A 208 11.03 -19.28 1.88
N LEU A 209 10.69 -20.55 1.66
CA LEU A 209 9.51 -21.18 2.24
C LEU A 209 9.81 -21.72 3.66
N SER A 210 8.74 -21.98 4.41
CA SER A 210 8.82 -22.49 5.79
C SER A 210 9.46 -23.87 5.91
N ASP A 211 9.47 -24.67 4.84
CA ASP A 211 10.18 -25.95 4.78
C ASP A 211 11.70 -25.81 4.49
N GLY A 212 12.17 -24.56 4.35
CA GLY A 212 13.55 -24.21 4.06
C GLY A 212 13.91 -24.25 2.57
N SER A 213 12.96 -24.54 1.69
CA SER A 213 13.19 -24.53 0.25
C SER A 213 13.10 -23.13 -0.33
N TRP A 214 13.94 -22.87 -1.35
CA TRP A 214 13.92 -21.63 -2.11
C TRP A 214 13.10 -21.85 -3.39
N VAL A 215 12.19 -20.91 -3.68
CA VAL A 215 11.36 -20.95 -4.89
C VAL A 215 11.39 -19.61 -5.61
N ALA A 216 11.22 -19.64 -6.93
CA ALA A 216 11.03 -18.41 -7.70
C ALA A 216 9.77 -17.69 -7.22
N THR A 217 9.86 -16.38 -6.95
CA THR A 217 8.70 -15.60 -6.51
C THR A 217 7.68 -15.49 -7.65
N PRO A 218 6.43 -15.97 -7.47
CA PRO A 218 5.45 -16.00 -8.56
C PRO A 218 5.07 -14.60 -9.06
N GLN A 219 4.92 -13.63 -8.15
CA GLN A 219 4.75 -12.21 -8.45
C GLN A 219 5.90 -11.43 -7.85
N GLN A 220 6.71 -10.81 -8.71
CA GLN A 220 7.84 -10.01 -8.28
C GLN A 220 7.36 -8.75 -7.54
N ARG A 221 8.15 -8.28 -6.57
CA ARG A 221 7.83 -7.06 -5.81
C ARG A 221 7.76 -5.86 -6.76
N GLN A 222 6.64 -5.12 -6.72
CA GLN A 222 6.43 -3.88 -7.49
C GLN A 222 6.38 -2.64 -6.58
N PRO A 223 7.52 -2.02 -6.23
CA PRO A 223 7.62 -1.00 -5.18
C PRO A 223 7.35 0.44 -5.63
N ASP A 224 6.72 0.67 -6.79
CA ASP A 224 6.59 2.01 -7.39
C ASP A 224 5.87 3.02 -6.47
N ALA A 225 4.87 2.56 -5.70
CA ALA A 225 4.16 3.41 -4.74
C ALA A 225 5.10 3.99 -3.67
N GLN A 226 6.11 3.22 -3.26
CA GLN A 226 7.13 3.61 -2.29
C GLN A 226 8.53 3.78 -2.91
N SER A 227 8.63 4.12 -4.21
CA SER A 227 9.91 4.09 -4.95
C SER A 227 11.09 4.84 -4.27
N PRO A 228 10.93 6.06 -3.71
CA PRO A 228 12.00 6.72 -2.96
C PRO A 228 12.57 5.92 -1.79
N ALA A 229 11.78 5.02 -1.20
CA ALA A 229 12.16 4.23 -0.04
C ALA A 229 12.67 2.82 -0.42
N GLY A 230 12.28 2.28 -1.58
CA GLY A 230 12.56 0.88 -1.94
C GLY A 230 12.63 0.53 -3.42
N GLY A 231 12.36 1.47 -4.33
CA GLY A 231 12.13 1.18 -5.75
C GLY A 231 13.35 1.25 -6.66
N VAL A 232 14.55 1.52 -6.12
CA VAL A 232 15.76 1.51 -6.95
C VAL A 232 16.09 0.07 -7.33
N SER A 233 16.45 -0.11 -8.60
CA SER A 233 17.13 -1.26 -9.14
C SER A 233 18.50 -0.85 -9.68
N SER A 234 19.53 -1.66 -9.48
CA SER A 234 20.91 -1.35 -9.85
C SER A 234 21.76 -2.61 -9.94
N ASN A 235 22.99 -2.48 -10.45
CA ASN A 235 24.03 -3.51 -10.38
C ASN A 235 25.19 -3.06 -9.48
N VAL A 236 26.13 -3.95 -9.20
CA VAL A 236 27.23 -3.63 -8.28
C VAL A 236 28.24 -2.64 -8.86
N LEU A 237 28.33 -2.52 -10.19
CA LEU A 237 29.21 -1.55 -10.86
C LEU A 237 28.70 -0.11 -10.69
N ASP A 238 27.40 0.10 -10.88
CA ASP A 238 26.75 1.40 -10.67
C ASP A 238 26.79 1.79 -9.20
N MET A 239 26.48 0.85 -8.30
CA MET A 239 26.59 1.09 -6.86
C MET A 239 28.03 1.40 -6.42
N ALA A 240 29.05 0.84 -7.08
CA ALA A 240 30.43 1.21 -6.84
C ALA A 240 30.74 2.66 -7.26
N ARG A 241 30.19 3.15 -8.38
CA ARG A 241 30.32 4.57 -8.78
C ARG A 241 29.72 5.50 -7.72
N TRP A 242 28.53 5.15 -7.22
CA TRP A 242 27.90 5.86 -6.12
C TRP A 242 28.76 5.86 -4.83
N MET A 243 29.26 4.70 -4.40
CA MET A 243 30.14 4.62 -3.22
C MET A 243 31.43 5.44 -3.40
N ARG A 244 32.03 5.46 -4.59
CA ARG A 244 33.20 6.30 -4.91
C ARG A 244 32.91 7.78 -4.65
N MET A 245 31.77 8.28 -5.13
CA MET A 245 31.35 9.67 -4.91
C MET A 245 31.22 10.02 -3.42
N ILE A 246 30.56 9.13 -2.64
CA ILE A 246 30.39 9.34 -1.20
C ILE A 246 31.73 9.34 -0.47
N LEU A 247 32.59 8.36 -0.74
CA LEU A 247 33.91 8.23 -0.11
C LEU A 247 34.88 9.36 -0.51
N ALA A 248 34.68 9.99 -1.66
CA ALA A 248 35.41 11.15 -2.13
C ALA A 248 34.80 12.50 -1.68
N GLY A 249 33.83 12.46 -0.76
CA GLY A 249 33.24 13.66 -0.17
C GLY A 249 32.41 14.47 -1.16
N GLY A 250 31.70 13.81 -2.08
CA GLY A 250 30.81 14.45 -3.04
C GLY A 250 31.44 14.68 -4.42
N ASN A 251 32.70 14.30 -4.63
CA ASN A 251 33.37 14.41 -5.93
C ASN A 251 33.34 13.07 -6.67
N PHE A 252 33.19 13.10 -7.99
CA PHE A 252 33.30 11.92 -8.83
C PHE A 252 34.07 12.26 -10.11
N GLU A 253 35.12 11.48 -10.40
CA GLU A 253 35.98 11.68 -11.59
C GLU A 253 36.55 13.11 -11.75
N GLY A 254 36.77 13.79 -10.62
CA GLY A 254 37.32 15.16 -10.58
C GLY A 254 36.27 16.26 -10.66
N GLU A 255 35.00 15.92 -10.83
CA GLU A 255 33.88 16.87 -10.85
C GLU A 255 33.13 16.87 -9.51
N PRO A 256 32.76 18.04 -8.98
CA PRO A 256 31.92 18.15 -7.78
C PRO A 256 30.47 17.81 -8.14
N VAL A 257 29.93 16.75 -7.53
CA VAL A 257 28.52 16.32 -7.70
C VAL A 257 27.67 16.82 -6.54
N ILE A 258 28.18 16.76 -5.32
CA ILE A 258 27.57 17.31 -4.09
C ILE A 258 28.64 18.13 -3.38
N ALA A 259 28.32 19.34 -2.93
CA ALA A 259 29.24 20.09 -2.10
C ALA A 259 29.47 19.34 -0.77
N PRO A 260 30.71 19.33 -0.24
CA PRO A 260 31.02 18.55 0.96
C PRO A 260 30.12 18.82 2.17
N ASP A 261 29.72 20.08 2.39
CA ASP A 261 28.84 20.45 3.51
C ASP A 261 27.41 19.89 3.34
N ASP A 262 26.87 19.88 2.11
CA ASP A 262 25.55 19.32 1.82
C ASP A 262 25.53 17.79 1.95
N LEU A 263 26.64 17.14 1.59
CA LEU A 263 26.82 15.70 1.84
C LEU A 263 26.98 15.40 3.33
N LEU A 264 27.65 16.28 4.08
CA LEU A 264 27.78 16.14 5.53
C LEU A 264 26.42 16.23 6.24
N ASP A 265 25.49 17.06 5.76
CA ASP A 265 24.12 17.11 6.31
C ASP A 265 23.42 15.74 6.22
N VAL A 266 23.62 15.01 5.13
CA VAL A 266 23.07 13.64 4.94
C VAL A 266 23.70 12.65 5.91
N LEU A 267 25.01 12.76 6.12
CA LEU A 267 25.83 11.82 6.90
C LEU A 267 25.97 12.21 8.38
N THR A 268 25.25 13.24 8.83
CA THR A 268 25.21 13.67 10.22
C THR A 268 24.13 12.89 10.99
N PRO A 269 24.42 12.41 12.22
CA PRO A 269 23.41 11.83 13.11
C PRO A 269 22.26 12.80 13.43
N HIS A 270 21.05 12.49 12.97
CA HIS A 270 19.85 13.31 13.20
C HIS A 270 18.93 12.76 14.29
N ILE A 271 19.05 11.47 14.60
CA ILE A 271 18.28 10.77 15.63
C ILE A 271 19.04 9.51 16.11
N ASN A 272 18.82 9.11 17.36
CA ASN A 272 19.27 7.81 17.87
C ASN A 272 18.28 6.73 17.40
N SER A 273 18.75 5.82 16.55
CA SER A 273 17.94 4.73 15.98
C SER A 273 18.10 3.41 16.71
N SER A 274 19.18 3.25 17.48
CA SER A 274 19.45 2.05 18.26
C SER A 274 20.10 2.44 19.59
N PRO A 275 19.29 2.67 20.63
CA PRO A 275 19.80 2.94 21.96
C PRO A 275 20.65 1.78 22.48
N PRO A 276 21.76 2.04 23.19
CA PRO A 276 22.65 0.98 23.66
C PRO A 276 21.97 0.13 24.73
N GLY A 277 22.01 -1.20 24.57
CA GLY A 277 21.42 -2.16 25.51
C GLY A 277 22.22 -2.39 26.80
N SER A 278 23.46 -1.90 26.87
CA SER A 278 24.34 -1.95 28.04
C SER A 278 25.22 -0.70 28.12
N PHE A 279 25.86 -0.46 29.27
CA PHE A 279 26.68 0.75 29.48
C PHE A 279 27.94 0.83 28.58
N ASP A 280 28.35 -0.30 28.01
CA ASP A 280 29.52 -0.48 27.15
C ASP A 280 29.15 -0.77 25.67
N ALA A 281 27.87 -0.82 25.33
CA ALA A 281 27.41 -0.97 23.95
C ALA A 281 27.50 0.35 23.18
N ARG A 282 27.78 0.27 21.88
CA ARG A 282 27.77 1.43 20.98
C ARG A 282 26.34 1.78 20.58
N PRO A 283 25.93 3.05 20.63
CA PRO A 283 24.66 3.48 20.04
C PRO A 283 24.70 3.41 18.51
N GLY A 284 23.53 3.19 17.90
CA GLY A 284 23.30 3.42 16.48
C GLY A 284 22.53 4.72 16.24
N PHE A 285 22.83 5.39 15.15
CA PHE A 285 22.16 6.63 14.75
C PHE A 285 21.64 6.51 13.32
N TYR A 286 20.76 7.43 12.94
CA TYR A 286 20.28 7.57 11.58
C TYR A 286 20.54 8.98 11.07
N GLY A 287 21.08 9.05 9.85
CA GLY A 287 21.21 10.27 9.05
C GLY A 287 20.02 10.46 8.13
N TYR A 288 20.19 11.12 7.00
CA TYR A 288 19.15 11.14 5.97
C TYR A 288 19.30 9.89 5.09
N GLY A 289 18.52 8.84 5.37
CA GLY A 289 18.56 7.59 4.59
C GLY A 289 19.80 6.71 4.83
N PHE A 290 20.60 6.96 5.87
CA PHE A 290 21.79 6.17 6.21
C PHE A 290 21.76 5.70 7.67
N ASN A 291 22.10 4.43 7.90
CA ASN A 291 22.54 3.98 9.23
C ASN A 291 23.95 4.51 9.49
N LEU A 292 24.11 5.20 10.63
CA LEU A 292 25.36 5.79 11.06
C LEU A 292 25.79 5.16 12.38
N GLY A 293 27.06 4.79 12.47
CA GLY A 293 27.61 4.22 13.69
C GLY A 293 29.12 4.30 13.71
N THR A 294 29.71 3.57 14.65
CA THR A 294 31.16 3.40 14.73
C THR A 294 31.52 1.93 14.78
N ASP A 295 32.63 1.58 14.13
CA ASP A 295 33.22 0.24 14.21
C ASP A 295 33.82 -0.06 15.60
N ALA A 296 34.47 -1.21 15.73
CA ALA A 296 35.11 -1.64 16.96
C ALA A 296 36.21 -0.66 17.44
N SER A 297 36.91 -0.04 16.50
CA SER A 297 38.03 0.89 16.70
C SER A 297 37.61 2.36 16.88
N GLY A 298 36.31 2.66 16.76
CA GLY A 298 35.75 4.01 16.88
C GLY A 298 35.77 4.82 15.58
N ARG A 299 36.07 4.22 14.43
CA ARG A 299 35.94 4.87 13.12
C ARG A 299 34.48 4.94 12.72
N VAL A 300 34.11 6.01 12.02
CA VAL A 300 32.78 6.20 11.47
C VAL A 300 32.48 5.13 10.42
N ARG A 301 31.28 4.57 10.48
CA ARG A 301 30.75 3.63 9.50
C ARG A 301 29.37 4.08 9.01
N TYR A 302 29.21 4.08 7.70
CA TYR A 302 27.93 4.30 7.03
C TYR A 302 27.43 2.96 6.49
N SER A 303 26.13 2.72 6.57
CA SER A 303 25.53 1.52 6.00
C SER A 303 24.06 1.70 5.72
N HIS A 304 23.48 0.75 5.00
CA HIS A 304 22.06 0.48 5.00
C HIS A 304 21.83 -0.98 4.60
N SER A 305 20.78 -1.59 5.14
CA SER A 305 20.28 -2.89 4.68
C SER A 305 19.03 -2.70 3.83
N GLY A 306 18.85 -3.56 2.83
CA GLY A 306 17.66 -3.62 2.01
C GLY A 306 17.04 -5.00 2.10
N GLY A 307 15.72 -5.05 2.23
CA GLY A 307 14.98 -6.31 2.25
C GLY A 307 13.64 -6.19 1.55
N PHE A 308 13.34 -7.16 0.70
CA PHE A 308 11.98 -7.53 0.33
C PHE A 308 11.78 -9.03 0.59
N LEU A 309 10.78 -9.39 1.39
CA LEU A 309 10.41 -10.77 1.68
C LEU A 309 10.11 -11.55 0.39
N LEU A 310 9.62 -10.86 -0.64
CA LEU A 310 9.40 -11.37 -1.99
C LEU A 310 10.69 -11.64 -2.79
N GLY A 311 11.87 -11.58 -2.18
CA GLY A 311 13.08 -12.17 -2.75
C GLY A 311 14.22 -11.20 -3.01
N THR A 312 14.48 -10.26 -2.11
CA THR A 312 15.63 -9.35 -2.22
C THR A 312 16.26 -9.11 -0.85
N GLY A 313 17.59 -9.26 -0.77
CA GLY A 313 18.38 -8.89 0.41
C GLY A 313 19.64 -8.17 -0.04
N THR A 314 19.92 -6.98 0.47
CA THR A 314 21.04 -6.17 0.02
C THR A 314 21.68 -5.43 1.20
N SER A 315 22.96 -5.09 1.09
CA SER A 315 23.60 -4.21 2.07
C SER A 315 24.82 -3.53 1.46
N PHE A 316 25.17 -2.36 1.99
CA PHE A 316 26.48 -1.75 1.77
C PHE A 316 27.05 -1.26 3.09
N PHE A 317 28.37 -1.37 3.28
CA PHE A 317 29.11 -0.69 4.34
C PHE A 317 30.17 0.23 3.72
N MET A 318 30.38 1.40 4.34
CA MET A 318 31.46 2.33 4.00
C MET A 318 32.19 2.79 5.26
N ILE A 319 33.53 2.84 5.19
CA ILE A 319 34.41 3.35 6.24
C ILE A 319 35.24 4.50 5.63
N PRO A 320 34.79 5.75 5.76
CA PRO A 320 35.40 6.88 5.04
C PRO A 320 36.87 7.13 5.40
N ALA A 321 37.26 6.92 6.66
CA ALA A 321 38.64 7.08 7.10
C ALA A 321 39.61 6.14 6.36
N GLU A 322 39.12 4.98 5.91
CA GLU A 322 39.86 3.98 5.13
C GLU A 322 39.62 4.11 3.62
N LYS A 323 38.78 5.07 3.20
CA LYS A 323 38.29 5.23 1.81
C LYS A 323 37.79 3.91 1.23
N LEU A 324 37.06 3.15 2.04
CA LEU A 324 36.64 1.79 1.76
C LEU A 324 35.11 1.70 1.69
N GLY A 325 34.60 1.01 0.68
CA GLY A 325 33.20 0.66 0.54
C GLY A 325 33.04 -0.77 0.02
N ILE A 326 32.04 -1.48 0.52
CA ILE A 326 31.60 -2.78 0.01
C ILE A 326 30.08 -2.77 -0.16
N VAL A 327 29.60 -3.32 -1.27
CA VAL A 327 28.16 -3.53 -1.54
C VAL A 327 27.93 -4.99 -1.92
N VAL A 328 26.84 -5.55 -1.42
CA VAL A 328 26.40 -6.92 -1.67
C VAL A 328 24.93 -6.91 -2.02
N LEU A 329 24.59 -7.45 -3.20
CA LEU A 329 23.23 -7.52 -3.73
C LEU A 329 22.84 -9.00 -3.88
N THR A 330 21.63 -9.37 -3.47
CA THR A 330 21.14 -10.76 -3.58
C THR A 330 19.70 -10.80 -4.04
N ASN A 331 19.31 -11.92 -4.66
CA ASN A 331 17.96 -12.17 -5.16
C ASN A 331 17.17 -13.17 -4.29
N GLY A 332 17.39 -13.16 -2.97
CA GLY A 332 16.68 -14.01 -2.02
C GLY A 332 16.01 -13.22 -0.91
N THR A 333 14.93 -13.76 -0.33
CA THR A 333 14.37 -13.36 0.97
C THR A 333 15.49 -13.06 1.97
N PRO A 334 15.43 -11.95 2.72
CA PRO A 334 16.46 -11.58 3.68
C PRO A 334 16.72 -12.65 4.73
N VAL A 335 17.96 -13.14 4.77
CA VAL A 335 18.47 -14.09 5.77
C VAL A 335 19.81 -13.65 6.37
N GLY A 336 20.19 -12.38 6.15
CA GLY A 336 21.41 -11.78 6.71
C GLY A 336 22.70 -12.02 5.91
N LEU A 337 22.64 -12.67 4.74
CA LEU A 337 23.84 -12.92 3.92
C LEU A 337 24.56 -11.63 3.49
N PRO A 338 23.88 -10.61 2.91
CA PRO A 338 24.55 -9.39 2.46
C PRO A 338 25.31 -8.69 3.60
N GLU A 339 24.67 -8.54 4.75
CA GLU A 339 25.25 -7.94 5.94
C GLU A 339 26.43 -8.73 6.47
N ALA A 340 26.33 -10.06 6.47
CA ALA A 340 27.37 -10.96 6.93
C ALA A 340 28.61 -10.93 6.04
N VAL A 341 28.44 -10.84 4.71
CA VAL A 341 29.57 -10.67 3.78
C VAL A 341 30.25 -9.33 4.03
N CYS A 342 29.48 -8.24 4.14
CA CYS A 342 30.03 -6.92 4.44
C CYS A 342 30.80 -6.90 5.78
N ALA A 343 30.24 -7.48 6.85
CA ALA A 343 30.86 -7.51 8.17
C ALA A 343 32.12 -8.38 8.19
N THR A 344 32.06 -9.57 7.61
CA THR A 344 33.22 -10.48 7.49
C THR A 344 34.36 -9.84 6.71
N PHE A 345 34.05 -9.14 5.62
CA PHE A 345 35.06 -8.44 4.83
C PHE A 345 35.69 -7.27 5.62
N CYS A 346 34.88 -6.48 6.32
CA CYS A 346 35.39 -5.42 7.20
C CYS A 346 36.30 -6.00 8.30
N ASP A 347 35.91 -7.08 8.98
CA ASP A 347 36.75 -7.75 9.97
C ASP A 347 38.13 -8.13 9.40
N LEU A 348 38.17 -8.72 8.21
CA LEU A 348 39.43 -9.09 7.55
C LEU A 348 40.28 -7.87 7.22
N VAL A 349 39.68 -6.76 6.77
CA VAL A 349 40.42 -5.54 6.46
C VAL A 349 40.96 -4.87 7.72
N GLU A 350 40.15 -4.83 8.79
CA GLU A 350 40.44 -4.08 10.00
C GLU A 350 41.34 -4.85 10.96
N ASN A 351 41.13 -6.16 11.08
CA ASN A 351 41.75 -7.01 12.11
C ASN A 351 42.67 -8.09 11.50
N GLY A 352 42.60 -8.35 10.20
CA GLY A 352 43.33 -9.44 9.55
C GLY A 352 42.76 -10.83 9.81
N GLU A 353 41.66 -10.94 10.57
CA GLU A 353 40.97 -12.18 10.90
C GLU A 353 39.47 -11.94 11.00
N VAL A 354 38.67 -12.99 10.76
CA VAL A 354 37.23 -12.96 11.00
C VAL A 354 36.99 -13.14 12.50
N ALA A 355 36.44 -12.12 13.16
CA ALA A 355 36.31 -12.11 14.61
C ALA A 355 35.06 -12.88 15.09
N PHE A 356 34.06 -13.06 14.22
CA PHE A 356 32.74 -13.50 14.62
C PHE A 356 31.98 -14.23 13.49
N ASP A 357 31.10 -15.17 13.82
CA ASP A 357 30.20 -15.81 12.85
C ASP A 357 29.02 -14.90 12.49
N TRP A 358 29.29 -13.92 11.64
CA TRP A 358 28.33 -12.88 11.27
C TRP A 358 27.06 -13.43 10.63
N LEU A 359 27.15 -14.48 9.82
CA LEU A 359 25.98 -15.06 9.15
C LEU A 359 24.97 -15.59 10.17
N SER A 360 25.43 -16.31 11.20
CA SER A 360 24.52 -16.82 12.23
C SER A 360 23.88 -15.71 13.08
N ALA A 361 24.62 -14.64 13.38
CA ALA A 361 24.04 -13.49 14.11
C ALA A 361 23.02 -12.72 13.29
N TYR A 362 23.35 -12.35 12.04
CA TYR A 362 22.39 -11.64 11.19
C TYR A 362 21.18 -12.51 10.88
N ARG A 363 21.37 -13.82 10.62
CA ARG A 363 20.25 -14.75 10.46
C ARG A 363 19.31 -14.72 11.66
N SER A 364 19.84 -14.71 12.89
CA SER A 364 19.00 -14.63 14.10
C SER A 364 18.18 -13.33 14.19
N LEU A 365 18.68 -12.22 13.62
CA LEU A 365 17.93 -10.97 13.55
C LEU A 365 16.80 -11.04 12.50
N PHE A 366 17.08 -11.64 11.34
CA PHE A 366 16.10 -11.79 10.25
C PHE A 366 15.07 -12.89 10.52
N ASP A 367 15.40 -13.95 11.25
CA ASP A 367 14.44 -15.00 11.64
C ASP A 367 13.27 -14.40 12.44
N ASN A 368 13.51 -13.36 13.25
CA ASN A 368 12.44 -12.63 13.94
C ASN A 368 11.50 -11.90 12.97
N MET A 369 12.04 -11.35 11.87
CA MET A 369 11.24 -10.70 10.82
C MET A 369 10.40 -11.71 10.02
N LEU A 370 10.94 -12.93 9.84
CA LEU A 370 10.24 -14.04 9.17
C LEU A 370 9.27 -14.78 10.08
N THR A 371 9.25 -14.50 11.38
CA THR A 371 8.36 -15.18 12.32
C THR A 371 6.92 -14.70 12.13
N ASN A 372 6.02 -15.62 11.80
CA ASN A 372 4.59 -15.33 11.80
C ASN A 372 4.11 -15.12 13.25
N LEU A 373 3.64 -13.92 13.56
CA LEU A 373 3.18 -13.52 14.89
C LEU A 373 1.68 -13.75 15.12
N SER A 374 0.97 -14.33 14.17
CA SER A 374 -0.44 -14.67 14.31
C SER A 374 -0.69 -15.58 15.51
N VAL A 375 -1.82 -15.39 16.20
CA VAL A 375 -2.29 -16.31 17.24
C VAL A 375 -2.53 -17.74 16.73
N LEU A 376 -2.64 -17.92 15.41
CA LEU A 376 -2.82 -19.23 14.76
C LEU A 376 -1.50 -19.85 14.31
N ALA A 377 -0.40 -19.09 14.33
CA ALA A 377 0.89 -19.54 13.81
C ALA A 377 1.40 -20.78 14.55
N GLY A 378 1.75 -21.82 13.80
CA GLY A 378 2.28 -23.08 14.35
C GLY A 378 1.25 -23.94 15.08
N LEU A 379 -0.04 -23.60 15.04
CA LEU A 379 -1.12 -24.41 15.57
C LEU A 379 -1.77 -25.26 14.48
N ASP A 380 -2.24 -26.45 14.86
CA ASP A 380 -3.13 -27.24 14.02
C ASP A 380 -4.58 -26.78 14.22
N PRO A 381 -5.43 -26.79 13.18
CA PRO A 381 -6.86 -26.55 13.33
C PRO A 381 -7.47 -27.49 14.39
N PRO A 382 -8.38 -27.00 15.26
CA PRO A 382 -9.01 -27.83 16.28
C PRO A 382 -9.72 -29.05 15.69
N THR A 383 -9.61 -30.20 16.36
CA THR A 383 -10.29 -31.44 15.93
C THR A 383 -11.80 -31.41 16.18
N HIS A 384 -12.25 -30.56 17.10
CA HIS A 384 -13.65 -30.37 17.48
C HIS A 384 -13.94 -28.87 17.68
N PRO A 385 -13.95 -28.07 16.59
CA PRO A 385 -14.17 -26.65 16.70
C PRO A 385 -15.61 -26.37 17.17
N ALA A 386 -15.79 -25.32 17.95
CA ALA A 386 -17.10 -24.74 18.20
C ALA A 386 -17.74 -24.32 16.87
N PRO A 387 -19.08 -24.43 16.72
CA PRO A 387 -19.74 -24.12 15.45
C PRO A 387 -19.45 -22.70 14.96
N ALA A 388 -19.26 -22.56 13.64
CA ALA A 388 -19.19 -21.26 13.00
C ALA A 388 -20.50 -20.48 13.18
N PRO A 389 -20.47 -19.13 13.23
CA PRO A 389 -21.66 -18.30 13.09
C PRO A 389 -22.40 -18.59 11.78
N ALA A 390 -23.70 -18.32 11.73
CA ALA A 390 -24.44 -18.51 10.49
C ALA A 390 -23.92 -17.54 9.42
N THR A 391 -23.85 -17.97 8.16
CA THR A 391 -23.29 -17.12 7.08
C THR A 391 -24.01 -15.78 6.95
N ALA A 392 -25.33 -15.74 7.17
CA ALA A 392 -26.12 -14.52 7.18
C ALA A 392 -25.74 -13.54 8.31
N GLU A 393 -25.20 -14.03 9.42
CA GLU A 393 -24.78 -13.24 10.58
C GLU A 393 -23.42 -12.54 10.35
N ILE A 394 -22.60 -13.05 9.43
CA ILE A 394 -21.24 -12.56 9.19
C ILE A 394 -21.03 -11.97 7.79
N THR A 395 -21.91 -12.24 6.82
CA THR A 395 -21.86 -11.61 5.49
C THR A 395 -22.37 -10.17 5.51
N GLY A 396 -21.75 -9.30 4.70
CA GLY A 396 -22.06 -7.87 4.65
C GLY A 396 -20.82 -7.01 4.45
N THR A 397 -21.01 -5.70 4.48
CA THR A 397 -19.93 -4.71 4.37
C THR A 397 -19.57 -4.16 5.74
N TYR A 398 -18.29 -3.97 5.98
CA TYR A 398 -17.70 -3.45 7.20
C TYR A 398 -16.82 -2.25 6.84
N ALA A 399 -17.03 -1.10 7.46
CA ALA A 399 -16.26 0.11 7.19
C ALA A 399 -15.03 0.22 8.09
N ASN A 400 -13.99 0.85 7.54
CA ASN A 400 -12.81 1.27 8.27
C ASN A 400 -12.25 2.52 7.59
N ASP A 401 -11.93 3.54 8.38
CA ASP A 401 -11.46 4.82 7.83
C ASP A 401 -10.05 4.70 7.24
N TYR A 402 -9.20 3.86 7.83
CA TYR A 402 -7.80 3.73 7.42
C TYR A 402 -7.60 2.73 6.28
N PHE A 403 -8.15 1.53 6.34
CA PHE A 403 -8.04 0.50 5.30
C PHE A 403 -9.15 0.53 4.24
N GLY A 404 -10.18 1.37 4.44
CA GLY A 404 -11.36 1.39 3.58
C GLY A 404 -12.34 0.25 3.89
N PRO A 405 -13.41 0.10 3.11
CA PRO A 405 -14.41 -0.92 3.37
C PRO A 405 -13.88 -2.32 3.06
N LEU A 406 -14.38 -3.29 3.83
CA LEU A 406 -14.21 -4.72 3.63
C LEU A 406 -15.59 -5.34 3.38
N SER A 407 -15.70 -6.28 2.44
CA SER A 407 -16.95 -7.00 2.18
C SER A 407 -16.79 -8.50 2.37
N VAL A 408 -17.59 -9.09 3.23
CA VAL A 408 -17.66 -10.55 3.46
C VAL A 408 -18.81 -11.13 2.65
N SER A 409 -18.52 -12.13 1.81
CA SER A 409 -19.49 -12.76 0.91
C SER A 409 -19.35 -14.27 0.90
N GLU A 410 -20.43 -14.96 0.53
CA GLU A 410 -20.45 -16.40 0.33
C GLU A 410 -20.72 -16.71 -1.13
N ASN A 411 -19.90 -17.59 -1.73
CA ASN A 411 -20.07 -18.09 -3.07
C ASN A 411 -19.97 -19.61 -3.08
N ALA A 412 -21.05 -20.29 -3.47
CA ALA A 412 -21.12 -21.75 -3.55
C ALA A 412 -20.67 -22.49 -2.26
N GLY A 413 -20.95 -21.90 -1.08
CA GLY A 413 -20.59 -22.47 0.22
C GLY A 413 -19.18 -22.11 0.73
N ALA A 414 -18.38 -21.38 -0.06
CA ALA A 414 -17.10 -20.84 0.37
C ALA A 414 -17.26 -19.37 0.80
N LEU A 415 -16.75 -19.04 1.99
CA LEU A 415 -16.75 -17.67 2.51
C LEU A 415 -15.46 -16.97 2.06
N SER A 416 -15.57 -15.71 1.65
CA SER A 416 -14.42 -14.87 1.36
C SER A 416 -14.66 -13.45 1.85
N PHE A 417 -13.59 -12.69 2.03
CA PHE A 417 -13.69 -11.24 2.13
C PHE A 417 -12.90 -10.56 1.02
N SER A 418 -13.35 -9.37 0.62
CA SER A 418 -12.61 -8.46 -0.26
C SER A 418 -12.24 -7.16 0.46
N VAL A 419 -11.06 -6.62 0.15
CA VAL A 419 -10.54 -5.38 0.75
C VAL A 419 -9.72 -4.57 -0.26
N GLY A 420 -9.59 -3.27 -0.01
CA GLY A 420 -8.78 -2.36 -0.83
C GLY A 420 -9.45 -1.96 -2.16
N PRO A 421 -8.86 -1.01 -2.90
CA PRO A 421 -9.48 -0.43 -4.10
C PRO A 421 -9.59 -1.43 -5.27
N GLN A 422 -8.79 -2.48 -5.27
CA GLN A 422 -8.82 -3.54 -6.28
C GLN A 422 -9.74 -4.72 -5.88
N ALA A 423 -10.43 -4.61 -4.74
CA ALA A 423 -11.29 -5.65 -4.18
C ALA A 423 -10.57 -7.02 -4.08
N MET A 424 -9.35 -7.02 -3.54
CA MET A 424 -8.54 -8.22 -3.38
C MET A 424 -9.30 -9.23 -2.51
N SER A 425 -9.56 -10.42 -3.04
CA SER A 425 -10.41 -11.44 -2.41
C SER A 425 -9.58 -12.55 -1.77
N PHE A 426 -9.90 -12.87 -0.52
CA PHE A 426 -9.26 -13.93 0.25
C PHE A 426 -10.30 -14.92 0.77
N GLU A 427 -10.06 -16.21 0.56
CA GLU A 427 -10.91 -17.28 1.09
C GLU A 427 -10.73 -17.41 2.60
N LEU A 428 -11.84 -17.54 3.32
CA LEU A 428 -11.89 -17.71 4.76
C LEU A 428 -12.10 -19.18 5.13
N SER A 429 -11.18 -19.74 5.90
CA SER A 429 -11.26 -21.07 6.47
C SER A 429 -11.69 -21.00 7.93
N HIS A 430 -12.80 -21.66 8.29
CA HIS A 430 -13.27 -21.71 9.68
C HIS A 430 -12.23 -22.36 10.58
N TRP A 431 -11.96 -21.75 11.73
CA TRP A 431 -10.98 -22.22 12.70
C TRP A 431 -11.64 -22.72 13.98
N ASP A 432 -12.32 -21.84 14.73
CA ASP A 432 -13.00 -22.19 15.98
C ASP A 432 -14.02 -21.11 16.34
N GLY A 433 -15.28 -21.48 16.57
CA GLY A 433 -16.33 -20.52 16.92
C GLY A 433 -16.39 -19.38 15.91
N ASN A 434 -16.22 -18.14 16.38
CA ASN A 434 -16.23 -16.90 15.61
C ASN A 434 -14.87 -16.55 14.95
N ILE A 435 -13.88 -17.44 15.00
CA ILE A 435 -12.55 -17.25 14.41
C ILE A 435 -12.47 -18.03 13.09
N PHE A 436 -12.01 -17.32 12.07
CA PHE A 436 -11.63 -17.83 10.76
C PHE A 436 -10.16 -17.53 10.52
N SER A 437 -9.62 -18.07 9.43
CA SER A 437 -8.24 -17.86 9.01
C SER A 437 -8.16 -17.64 7.52
N TYR A 438 -7.13 -16.92 7.10
CA TYR A 438 -6.73 -16.84 5.69
C TYR A 438 -5.20 -16.68 5.60
N ILE A 439 -4.66 -16.72 4.38
CA ILE A 439 -3.27 -16.43 4.10
C ILE A 439 -3.23 -15.12 3.31
N PRO A 440 -2.62 -14.04 3.82
CA PRO A 440 -2.47 -12.80 3.10
C PRO A 440 -1.50 -12.99 1.91
N ALA A 441 -1.54 -12.06 0.97
CA ALA A 441 -0.61 -11.99 -0.14
C ALA A 441 0.04 -10.61 -0.15
N GLY A 442 1.21 -10.49 -0.78
CA GLY A 442 1.96 -9.22 -0.85
C GLY A 442 3.29 -9.28 -0.10
N GLU A 443 3.90 -8.10 0.05
CA GLU A 443 5.26 -7.98 0.57
C GLU A 443 5.32 -8.20 2.09
N ASN A 444 4.31 -7.75 2.84
CA ASN A 444 4.26 -7.93 4.29
C ASN A 444 3.45 -9.18 4.69
N ALA A 445 3.13 -10.06 3.74
CA ALA A 445 2.39 -11.28 4.01
C ALA A 445 3.29 -12.33 4.68
N ASN A 446 2.91 -12.78 5.88
CA ASN A 446 3.66 -13.78 6.62
C ASN A 446 2.75 -14.89 7.19
N GLY A 447 2.47 -15.90 6.36
CA GLY A 447 1.76 -17.11 6.78
C GLY A 447 0.29 -16.91 7.16
N ILE A 448 -0.28 -17.89 7.87
CA ILE A 448 -1.69 -17.86 8.32
C ILE A 448 -1.96 -16.69 9.28
N THR A 449 -3.13 -16.07 9.18
CA THR A 449 -3.58 -14.99 10.08
C THR A 449 -5.04 -15.20 10.50
N ALA A 450 -5.41 -14.70 11.67
CA ALA A 450 -6.77 -14.78 12.21
C ALA A 450 -7.70 -13.71 11.64
N VAL A 451 -8.97 -14.08 11.51
CA VAL A 451 -10.10 -13.19 11.23
C VAL A 451 -11.16 -13.46 12.28
N THR A 452 -11.46 -12.47 13.12
CA THR A 452 -12.37 -12.64 14.27
C THR A 452 -13.63 -11.82 14.07
N PHE A 453 -14.79 -12.47 14.04
CA PHE A 453 -16.09 -11.77 14.02
C PHE A 453 -16.58 -11.50 15.43
N HIS A 454 -16.90 -10.25 15.76
CA HIS A 454 -17.45 -9.88 17.07
C HIS A 454 -18.96 -9.79 16.96
N LEU A 455 -19.67 -10.69 17.64
CA LEU A 455 -21.12 -10.85 17.52
C LEU A 455 -21.85 -10.10 18.64
N ASP A 456 -23.02 -9.55 18.34
CA ASP A 456 -23.97 -9.01 19.32
C ASP A 456 -24.71 -10.11 20.09
N ALA A 457 -25.66 -9.70 20.94
CA ALA A 457 -26.47 -10.63 21.73
C ALA A 457 -27.42 -11.48 20.88
N GLU A 458 -27.75 -11.03 19.68
CA GLU A 458 -28.60 -11.68 18.68
C GLU A 458 -27.81 -12.61 17.74
N GLY A 459 -26.48 -12.60 17.81
CA GLY A 459 -25.57 -13.41 17.01
C GLY A 459 -25.09 -12.74 15.72
N GLN A 460 -25.49 -11.51 15.42
CA GLN A 460 -25.06 -10.76 14.24
C GLN A 460 -23.69 -10.14 14.49
N ALA A 461 -22.77 -10.22 13.52
CA ALA A 461 -21.47 -9.58 13.64
C ALA A 461 -21.57 -8.04 13.60
N GLU A 462 -21.24 -7.36 14.69
CA GLU A 462 -21.12 -5.89 14.75
C GLU A 462 -19.81 -5.40 14.13
N SER A 463 -18.77 -6.23 14.18
CA SER A 463 -17.46 -5.93 13.61
C SER A 463 -16.67 -7.17 13.24
N VAL A 464 -15.62 -6.99 12.46
CA VAL A 464 -14.63 -8.02 12.12
C VAL A 464 -13.23 -7.45 12.30
N THR A 465 -12.35 -8.19 12.98
CA THR A 465 -10.93 -7.84 13.13
C THR A 465 -10.09 -8.74 12.21
N ILE A 466 -9.25 -8.10 11.38
CA ILE A 466 -8.28 -8.75 10.51
C ILE A 466 -6.90 -8.61 11.16
N GLU A 467 -6.37 -9.69 11.75
CA GLU A 467 -5.24 -9.64 12.67
C GLU A 467 -3.97 -9.01 12.05
N ASN A 468 -3.57 -9.42 10.84
CA ASN A 468 -2.40 -8.85 10.17
C ASN A 468 -2.59 -7.38 9.75
N LEU A 469 -3.82 -6.86 9.72
CA LEU A 469 -4.11 -5.44 9.52
C LEU A 469 -4.24 -4.67 10.85
N ASP A 470 -4.33 -5.37 11.99
CA ASP A 470 -4.56 -4.77 13.31
C ASP A 470 -3.27 -4.51 14.11
N VAL A 471 -2.10 -4.54 13.44
CA VAL A 471 -0.78 -4.34 14.06
C VAL A 471 -0.70 -3.03 14.87
N LEU A 472 -1.35 -1.99 14.38
CA LEU A 472 -1.40 -0.66 15.00
C LEU A 472 -2.79 -0.34 15.61
N GLY A 473 -3.70 -1.34 15.67
CA GLY A 473 -5.06 -1.21 16.21
C GLY A 473 -6.12 -0.67 15.23
N GLN A 474 -5.83 -0.59 13.93
CA GLN A 474 -6.77 -0.12 12.90
C GLN A 474 -7.41 -1.25 12.09
N GLY A 475 -7.14 -2.53 12.39
CA GLY A 475 -7.60 -3.68 11.61
C GLY A 475 -9.01 -4.15 11.96
N THR A 476 -9.73 -3.41 12.79
CA THR A 476 -11.14 -3.67 13.13
C THR A 476 -12.07 -2.88 12.22
N PHE A 477 -12.93 -3.58 11.50
CA PHE A 477 -13.91 -3.02 10.57
C PHE A 477 -15.32 -3.14 11.16
N ILE A 478 -16.10 -2.07 11.12
CA ILE A 478 -17.42 -1.98 11.77
C ILE A 478 -18.52 -2.24 10.75
N ARG A 479 -19.44 -3.17 11.04
CA ARG A 479 -20.55 -3.52 10.15
C ARG A 479 -21.34 -2.27 9.77
N GLN A 480 -21.57 -2.11 8.47
CA GLN A 480 -22.44 -1.09 7.94
C GLN A 480 -23.84 -1.68 7.76
N ASN A 481 -24.82 -1.09 8.44
CA ASN A 481 -26.22 -1.36 8.16
C ASN A 481 -26.65 -0.46 7.00
N LEU A 482 -26.74 -1.02 5.80
CA LEU A 482 -27.25 -0.29 4.64
C LEU A 482 -28.75 -0.06 4.82
N GLU A 483 -29.15 1.18 5.12
CA GLU A 483 -30.56 1.59 5.09
C GLU A 483 -30.94 2.05 3.67
N TYR A 484 -31.82 1.32 3.01
CA TYR A 484 -32.44 1.77 1.76
C TYR A 484 -33.77 2.48 2.07
N GLY A 485 -34.11 3.52 1.31
CA GLY A 485 -35.45 4.13 1.41
C GLY A 485 -35.95 4.71 0.09
N ALA A 486 -37.28 4.75 -0.04
CA ALA A 486 -37.97 5.35 -1.18
C ALA A 486 -38.36 6.80 -0.89
N TYR A 487 -38.34 7.65 -1.92
CA TYR A 487 -38.89 8.99 -1.88
C TYR A 487 -39.78 9.28 -3.10
N ILE A 488 -40.72 10.21 -2.92
CA ILE A 488 -41.57 10.74 -3.99
C ILE A 488 -41.05 12.13 -4.36
N GLU A 489 -40.78 12.35 -5.64
CA GLU A 489 -40.52 13.68 -6.20
C GLU A 489 -41.68 14.07 -7.14
N GLY A 490 -42.40 15.13 -6.78
CA GLY A 490 -43.44 15.73 -7.62
C GLY A 490 -42.97 17.05 -8.18
N GLN A 491 -42.99 17.23 -9.51
CA GLN A 491 -42.93 18.54 -10.13
C GLN A 491 -44.26 18.87 -10.82
N SER A 492 -44.84 20.02 -10.48
CA SER A 492 -45.94 20.59 -11.26
C SER A 492 -45.34 21.36 -12.45
N GLY A 493 -45.84 21.09 -13.66
CA GLY A 493 -45.27 21.57 -14.93
C GLY A 493 -45.33 23.08 -15.20
N ASN A 494 -45.41 23.93 -14.18
CA ASN A 494 -45.33 25.38 -14.31
C ASN A 494 -44.31 25.96 -13.30
N GLY A 495 -43.02 25.79 -13.59
CA GLY A 495 -41.92 26.71 -13.25
C GLY A 495 -41.93 27.49 -11.92
N GLY A 496 -42.41 26.94 -10.81
CA GLY A 496 -42.52 27.68 -9.56
C GLY A 496 -42.47 26.79 -8.31
N GLU A 497 -41.50 27.12 -7.46
CA GLU A 497 -41.34 26.81 -6.03
C GLU A 497 -41.04 25.35 -5.61
N GLY A 498 -39.96 25.23 -4.83
CA GLY A 498 -39.36 23.97 -4.37
C GLY A 498 -40.11 23.30 -3.22
N TRP A 499 -39.78 22.02 -2.98
CA TRP A 499 -40.34 21.20 -1.90
C TRP A 499 -39.27 20.58 -1.01
N ARG A 500 -39.54 20.63 0.30
CA ARG A 500 -38.73 20.12 1.40
C ARG A 500 -38.99 18.63 1.64
N GLN A 501 -37.93 17.93 2.02
CA GLN A 501 -37.95 16.62 2.66
C GLN A 501 -38.80 16.67 3.94
N ASP A 502 -39.77 15.77 4.12
CA ASP A 502 -40.44 15.57 5.42
C ASP A 502 -40.55 14.08 5.75
N LYS A 503 -39.92 13.69 6.88
CA LYS A 503 -40.03 12.36 7.50
C LYS A 503 -41.42 12.06 8.08
N ARG A 504 -42.45 12.91 7.93
CA ARG A 504 -43.81 12.69 8.46
C ARG A 504 -44.93 13.20 7.55
N GLY A 505 -45.03 12.65 6.34
CA GLY A 505 -46.32 12.27 5.73
C GLY A 505 -47.42 13.33 5.52
N ASN A 506 -47.13 14.63 5.40
CA ASN A 506 -48.17 15.63 5.08
C ASN A 506 -47.78 16.49 3.87
N GLY A 507 -48.18 16.03 2.68
CA GLY A 507 -47.96 16.73 1.42
C GLY A 507 -48.13 15.88 0.16
N VAL A 508 -48.34 14.57 0.30
CA VAL A 508 -48.71 13.67 -0.80
C VAL A 508 -50.19 13.88 -1.13
N PRO A 509 -50.64 13.84 -2.41
CA PRO A 509 -52.07 13.78 -2.72
C PRO A 509 -52.73 12.68 -1.88
N ASN A 510 -53.81 13.01 -1.17
CA ASN A 510 -54.51 12.08 -0.26
C ASN A 510 -54.67 10.69 -0.91
N GLY A 511 -54.03 9.67 -0.34
CA GLY A 511 -54.25 8.26 -0.69
C GLY A 511 -53.10 7.52 -1.38
N LEU A 512 -51.89 8.09 -1.47
CA LEU A 512 -50.69 7.33 -1.85
C LEU A 512 -50.01 6.77 -0.59
N GLU A 513 -50.19 5.47 -0.36
CA GLU A 513 -49.42 4.71 0.63
C GLU A 513 -48.32 3.92 -0.10
N TYR A 514 -47.10 3.95 0.44
CA TYR A 514 -45.98 3.13 0.00
C TYR A 514 -45.36 2.42 1.21
N ALA A 515 -45.09 1.13 1.07
CA ALA A 515 -44.41 0.33 2.07
C ALA A 515 -43.38 -0.58 1.40
N PHE A 516 -42.17 -0.64 1.97
CA PHE A 516 -41.21 -1.70 1.69
C PHE A 516 -41.53 -2.86 2.64
N ASP A 517 -41.96 -3.99 2.11
CA ASP A 517 -42.12 -5.22 2.89
C ASP A 517 -40.75 -5.91 3.02
N ARG A 518 -40.27 -6.08 4.26
CA ARG A 518 -38.91 -6.53 4.64
C ARG A 518 -38.66 -8.04 4.45
N ASN A 519 -39.32 -8.70 3.49
CA ASN A 519 -39.27 -10.16 3.35
C ASN A 519 -38.45 -10.66 2.14
N ALA A 520 -37.48 -9.88 1.64
CA ALA A 520 -36.57 -10.33 0.60
C ALA A 520 -35.37 -11.11 1.21
N THR A 521 -35.33 -12.42 0.97
CA THR A 521 -34.32 -13.38 1.50
C THR A 521 -33.05 -13.46 0.63
N SER A 522 -32.63 -12.38 -0.02
CA SER A 522 -31.36 -12.33 -0.78
C SER A 522 -30.47 -11.22 -0.22
N PRO A 523 -29.14 -11.42 -0.12
CA PRO A 523 -28.26 -10.48 0.56
C PRO A 523 -28.24 -9.14 -0.18
N LEU A 524 -28.94 -8.17 0.40
CA LEU A 524 -29.13 -6.79 -0.04
C LEU A 524 -27.86 -5.92 0.04
N ASN A 525 -26.73 -6.53 0.41
CA ASN A 525 -25.52 -5.85 0.89
C ASN A 525 -24.42 -5.68 -0.18
N SER A 526 -24.65 -6.02 -1.45
CA SER A 526 -23.64 -6.00 -2.52
C SER A 526 -23.99 -5.14 -3.73
N ILE A 527 -25.02 -4.29 -3.63
CA ILE A 527 -25.64 -3.63 -4.78
C ILE A 527 -25.27 -2.15 -4.80
N THR A 528 -24.18 -1.83 -5.50
CA THR A 528 -23.68 -0.46 -5.65
C THR A 528 -23.79 -0.02 -7.12
N GLY A 529 -24.34 1.18 -7.35
CA GLY A 529 -24.46 1.80 -8.67
C GLY A 529 -25.85 1.63 -9.35
N PRO A 530 -26.23 2.56 -10.26
CA PRO A 530 -27.60 2.67 -10.78
C PRO A 530 -28.07 1.40 -11.50
N SER A 531 -27.21 0.78 -12.31
CA SER A 531 -27.51 -0.43 -13.07
C SER A 531 -27.70 -1.67 -12.20
N ALA A 532 -26.96 -1.77 -11.09
CA ALA A 532 -27.09 -2.87 -10.14
C ALA A 532 -28.37 -2.73 -9.30
N ILE A 533 -28.67 -1.50 -8.86
CA ILE A 533 -29.93 -1.16 -8.17
C ILE A 533 -31.12 -1.43 -9.10
N ALA A 534 -31.02 -1.05 -10.38
CA ALA A 534 -32.04 -1.30 -11.40
C ALA A 534 -32.27 -2.79 -11.69
N GLN A 535 -31.20 -3.59 -11.81
CA GLN A 535 -31.29 -5.04 -11.97
C GLN A 535 -31.91 -5.71 -10.75
N TRP A 536 -31.56 -5.26 -9.55
CA TRP A 536 -32.14 -5.77 -8.30
C TRP A 536 -33.63 -5.46 -8.18
N VAL A 537 -34.03 -4.21 -8.46
CA VAL A 537 -35.43 -3.81 -8.45
C VAL A 537 -36.22 -4.59 -9.50
N ARG A 538 -35.69 -4.80 -10.71
CA ARG A 538 -36.34 -5.63 -11.75
C ARG A 538 -36.46 -7.09 -11.33
N GLY A 539 -35.37 -7.69 -10.86
CA GLY A 539 -35.37 -9.08 -10.39
C GLY A 539 -36.33 -9.31 -9.23
N GLY A 540 -36.47 -8.35 -8.32
CA GLY A 540 -37.43 -8.42 -7.23
C GLY A 540 -38.89 -8.24 -7.67
N LEU A 541 -39.16 -7.37 -8.65
CA LEU A 541 -40.51 -7.19 -9.23
C LEU A 541 -40.94 -8.38 -10.10
N GLU A 542 -40.03 -8.94 -10.89
CA GLU A 542 -40.29 -10.11 -11.76
C GLU A 542 -40.50 -11.40 -10.97
N ASN A 543 -39.80 -11.56 -9.84
CA ASN A 543 -39.91 -12.73 -8.96
C ASN A 543 -40.88 -12.54 -7.79
N ASN A 544 -41.62 -11.43 -7.74
CA ASN A 544 -42.58 -11.09 -6.68
C ASN A 544 -41.96 -11.03 -5.26
N GLN A 545 -40.66 -10.74 -5.17
CA GLN A 545 -39.86 -10.66 -3.93
C GLN A 545 -39.66 -9.22 -3.42
N LEU A 546 -39.98 -8.21 -4.24
CA LEU A 546 -40.07 -6.82 -3.86
C LEU A 546 -41.51 -6.36 -4.02
N ALA A 547 -42.20 -6.12 -2.90
CA ALA A 547 -43.51 -5.49 -2.93
C ALA A 547 -43.34 -3.96 -2.91
N LEU A 548 -43.08 -3.35 -4.07
CA LEU A 548 -43.29 -1.90 -4.21
C LEU A 548 -44.81 -1.67 -4.34
N SER A 549 -45.51 -1.67 -3.21
CA SER A 549 -46.94 -1.38 -3.19
C SER A 549 -47.15 0.12 -3.35
N VAL A 550 -47.38 0.57 -4.59
CA VAL A 550 -47.85 1.93 -4.86
C VAL A 550 -49.37 1.86 -4.90
N SER A 551 -50.04 2.10 -3.77
CA SER A 551 -51.49 2.26 -3.77
C SER A 551 -51.81 3.63 -4.36
N LEU A 552 -52.29 3.66 -5.60
CA LEU A 552 -52.82 4.87 -6.20
C LEU A 552 -54.26 5.09 -5.71
N PRO A 553 -54.72 6.33 -5.48
CA PRO A 553 -56.14 6.59 -5.28
C PRO A 553 -56.93 6.03 -6.47
N ARG A 554 -58.14 5.53 -6.21
CA ARG A 554 -58.95 4.55 -6.98
C ARG A 554 -59.15 4.75 -8.49
N GLN A 555 -58.62 5.80 -9.08
CA GLN A 555 -58.26 5.94 -10.48
C GLN A 555 -57.43 7.23 -10.57
N PRO A 556 -56.12 7.18 -10.83
CA PRO A 556 -55.36 8.41 -11.01
C PRO A 556 -55.83 9.13 -12.28
N PRO A 557 -55.69 10.46 -12.37
CA PRO A 557 -56.16 11.19 -13.55
C PRO A 557 -55.46 10.67 -14.80
N SER A 558 -56.18 10.46 -15.90
CA SER A 558 -55.64 10.04 -17.21
C SER A 558 -54.57 10.99 -17.78
N GLU A 559 -54.42 12.15 -17.15
CA GLU A 559 -53.45 13.20 -17.47
C GLU A 559 -52.13 13.05 -16.70
N VAL A 560 -52.00 12.09 -15.77
CA VAL A 560 -50.79 11.87 -14.94
C VAL A 560 -50.10 10.56 -15.30
N VAL A 561 -48.80 10.62 -15.61
CA VAL A 561 -47.93 9.46 -15.84
C VAL A 561 -47.02 9.27 -14.62
N TYR A 562 -46.98 8.07 -14.04
CA TYR A 562 -46.04 7.76 -12.95
C TYR A 562 -44.79 7.10 -13.51
N VAL A 563 -43.61 7.51 -13.07
CA VAL A 563 -42.33 6.96 -13.55
C VAL A 563 -41.50 6.50 -12.36
N VAL A 564 -41.04 5.24 -12.39
CA VAL A 564 -40.16 4.65 -11.38
C VAL A 564 -38.73 4.66 -11.92
N TYR A 565 -37.80 5.22 -11.16
CA TYR A 565 -36.39 5.29 -11.52
C TYR A 565 -35.47 4.94 -10.34
N ALA A 566 -34.33 4.32 -10.66
CA ALA A 566 -33.24 4.08 -9.72
C ALA A 566 -32.18 5.17 -9.87
N SER A 567 -31.73 5.73 -8.75
CA SER A 567 -30.71 6.78 -8.72
C SER A 567 -29.84 6.64 -7.48
N ASP A 568 -28.53 6.86 -7.60
CA ASP A 568 -27.64 7.04 -6.47
C ASP A 568 -27.55 8.54 -6.16
N ARG A 569 -28.08 8.98 -5.01
CA ARG A 569 -28.03 10.40 -4.62
C ARG A 569 -26.65 10.83 -4.12
N LEU A 570 -25.73 9.90 -3.84
CA LEU A 570 -24.42 10.18 -3.24
C LEU A 570 -23.31 10.24 -4.30
N ALA A 571 -23.47 9.55 -5.43
CA ALA A 571 -22.57 9.64 -6.57
C ALA A 571 -23.15 10.55 -7.67
N ALA A 572 -22.34 11.43 -8.26
CA ALA A 572 -22.75 12.34 -9.34
C ALA A 572 -22.92 11.62 -10.71
N ALA A 573 -23.58 10.46 -10.76
CA ALA A 573 -23.67 9.65 -11.98
C ALA A 573 -25.02 8.93 -12.13
N GLU A 574 -25.56 9.07 -13.35
CA GLU A 574 -26.58 8.28 -14.08
C GLU A 574 -27.83 7.77 -13.33
N SER A 575 -29.02 7.98 -13.92
CA SER A 575 -30.29 7.43 -13.44
C SER A 575 -30.91 6.48 -14.45
N GLU A 576 -31.49 5.37 -13.99
CA GLU A 576 -32.11 4.35 -14.86
C GLU A 576 -33.62 4.27 -14.65
N VAL A 577 -34.40 4.43 -15.73
CA VAL A 577 -35.86 4.34 -15.69
C VAL A 577 -36.30 2.88 -15.83
N LEU A 578 -37.15 2.41 -14.90
CA LEU A 578 -37.49 1.00 -14.76
C LEU A 578 -38.87 0.66 -15.33
N ALA A 579 -39.84 1.52 -15.09
CA ALA A 579 -41.21 1.35 -15.53
C ALA A 579 -41.94 2.69 -15.53
N TYR A 580 -43.00 2.76 -16.33
CA TYR A 580 -43.95 3.86 -16.24
C TYR A 580 -45.39 3.34 -16.21
N TRP A 581 -46.27 4.11 -15.60
CA TRP A 581 -47.71 3.86 -15.54
C TRP A 581 -48.44 4.94 -16.33
N GLN A 582 -49.21 4.54 -17.33
CA GLN A 582 -50.05 5.43 -18.13
C GLN A 582 -51.35 4.71 -18.49
N GLY A 583 -52.49 5.37 -18.29
CA GLY A 583 -53.80 4.76 -18.56
C GLY A 583 -54.27 3.88 -17.40
N ASP A 584 -54.18 2.56 -17.53
CA ASP A 584 -54.70 1.60 -16.53
C ASP A 584 -53.68 0.52 -16.12
N ALA A 585 -52.45 0.55 -16.65
CA ALA A 585 -51.46 -0.52 -16.45
C ALA A 585 -50.03 0.01 -16.32
N TRP A 586 -49.21 -0.72 -15.55
CA TRP A 586 -47.76 -0.54 -15.54
C TRP A 586 -47.18 -1.13 -16.82
N THR A 587 -46.35 -0.35 -17.51
CA THR A 587 -45.56 -0.82 -18.64
C THR A 587 -44.11 -0.91 -18.20
N PRO A 588 -43.58 -2.13 -17.98
CA PRO A 588 -42.16 -2.32 -17.71
C PRO A 588 -41.33 -1.99 -18.95
N LEU A 589 -40.18 -1.36 -18.77
CA LEU A 589 -39.26 -1.09 -19.87
C LEU A 589 -38.29 -2.26 -20.02
N THR A 590 -38.26 -2.89 -21.20
CA THR A 590 -37.26 -3.92 -21.52
C THR A 590 -36.00 -3.26 -22.06
N GLY A 591 -34.97 -3.16 -21.22
CA GLY A 591 -33.66 -2.53 -21.50
C GLY A 591 -33.30 -1.41 -20.50
N SER A 592 -32.07 -0.91 -20.52
CA SER A 592 -31.62 0.22 -19.69
C SER A 592 -31.81 1.55 -20.42
N VAL A 593 -32.69 2.42 -19.91
CA VAL A 593 -32.75 3.82 -20.36
C VAL A 593 -31.88 4.62 -19.39
N GLN A 594 -30.61 4.79 -19.77
CA GLN A 594 -29.65 5.59 -19.02
C GLN A 594 -29.88 7.08 -19.29
N LEU A 595 -29.77 7.89 -18.24
CA LEU A 595 -29.92 9.33 -18.30
C LEU A 595 -28.61 10.00 -17.88
N ASP A 596 -28.01 10.76 -18.80
CA ASP A 596 -26.70 11.42 -18.64
C ASP A 596 -26.72 12.63 -17.68
N SER A 597 -27.65 12.67 -16.72
CA SER A 597 -27.77 13.78 -15.77
C SER A 597 -28.21 13.30 -14.38
N PRO A 598 -27.56 13.75 -13.29
CA PRO A 598 -27.98 13.46 -11.92
C PRO A 598 -29.30 14.15 -11.53
N GLN A 599 -29.71 15.18 -12.29
CA GLN A 599 -31.06 15.72 -12.23
C GLN A 599 -31.80 15.28 -13.49
N VAL A 600 -32.65 14.28 -13.34
CA VAL A 600 -33.47 13.77 -14.44
C VAL A 600 -34.42 14.88 -14.90
N ASP A 601 -34.11 15.46 -16.07
CA ASP A 601 -34.90 16.49 -16.74
C ASP A 601 -36.15 15.84 -17.41
N TYR A 602 -37.31 16.44 -17.12
CA TYR A 602 -38.64 16.10 -17.65
C TYR A 602 -38.70 15.91 -19.17
N ALA A 603 -38.05 16.79 -19.93
CA ALA A 603 -38.08 16.76 -21.40
C ALA A 603 -37.31 15.55 -21.93
N THR A 604 -36.18 15.22 -21.30
CA THR A 604 -35.30 14.14 -21.72
C THR A 604 -35.99 12.78 -21.67
N VAL A 605 -36.64 12.43 -20.56
CA VAL A 605 -37.30 11.12 -20.43
C VAL A 605 -38.56 11.03 -21.28
N ARG A 606 -39.34 12.12 -21.37
CA ARG A 606 -40.53 12.17 -22.23
C ARG A 606 -40.16 11.91 -23.69
N ASP A 607 -39.12 12.58 -24.17
CA ASP A 607 -38.68 12.48 -25.56
C ASP A 607 -38.07 11.10 -25.84
N HIS A 608 -37.37 10.51 -24.86
CA HIS A 608 -36.79 9.17 -24.97
C HIS A 608 -37.83 8.05 -24.97
N LEU A 609 -38.87 8.14 -24.13
CA LEU A 609 -39.94 7.15 -24.02
C LEU A 609 -41.07 7.35 -25.04
N GLN A 610 -41.01 8.41 -25.85
CA GLN A 610 -42.03 8.79 -26.85
C GLN A 610 -43.46 8.91 -26.27
N LEU A 611 -43.57 9.33 -25.00
CA LEU A 611 -44.86 9.49 -24.32
C LEU A 611 -45.52 10.81 -24.78
N GLY A 612 -46.70 10.71 -25.38
CA GLY A 612 -47.27 11.76 -26.25
C GLY A 612 -47.90 13.01 -25.61
N THR A 613 -47.82 14.12 -26.37
CA THR A 613 -48.45 15.46 -26.28
C THR A 613 -48.19 16.36 -25.06
N SER A 614 -47.97 17.66 -25.34
CA SER A 614 -47.78 18.71 -24.32
C SER A 614 -49.04 18.88 -23.47
N GLY A 615 -48.99 18.46 -22.20
CA GLY A 615 -50.09 18.62 -21.25
C GLY A 615 -50.15 17.56 -20.15
N GLN A 616 -49.46 16.42 -20.31
CA GLN A 616 -49.39 15.38 -19.28
C GLN A 616 -48.52 15.81 -18.09
N ARG A 617 -48.99 15.54 -16.88
CA ARG A 617 -48.28 15.71 -15.61
C ARG A 617 -47.54 14.42 -15.28
N PHE A 618 -46.36 14.51 -14.67
CA PHE A 618 -45.57 13.33 -14.35
C PHE A 618 -45.29 13.30 -12.85
N MET A 619 -45.35 12.12 -12.24
CA MET A 619 -45.00 11.93 -10.83
C MET A 619 -43.91 10.87 -10.73
N TRP A 620 -42.83 11.21 -10.03
CA TRP A 620 -41.62 10.41 -10.01
C TRP A 620 -41.47 9.68 -8.68
N LEU A 621 -41.18 8.39 -8.78
CA LEU A 621 -40.92 7.49 -7.66
C LEU A 621 -39.46 7.09 -7.73
N GLY A 622 -38.63 7.71 -6.88
CA GLY A 622 -37.20 7.45 -6.81
C GLY A 622 -36.90 6.37 -5.79
N VAL A 623 -36.13 5.36 -6.21
CA VAL A 623 -35.46 4.43 -5.29
C VAL A 623 -34.00 4.84 -5.22
N THR A 624 -33.52 5.16 -4.02
CA THR A 624 -32.12 5.57 -3.82
C THR A 624 -31.54 4.90 -2.59
N GLN A 625 -30.21 4.80 -2.57
CA GLN A 625 -29.49 4.54 -1.35
C GLN A 625 -29.63 5.76 -0.45
N LEU A 626 -30.34 5.61 0.68
CA LEU A 626 -30.21 6.59 1.75
C LEU A 626 -28.83 6.33 2.36
N GLY A 627 -27.98 7.35 2.44
CA GLY A 627 -26.62 7.16 2.95
C GLY A 627 -26.57 6.55 4.36
N LEU A 628 -25.34 6.28 4.80
CA LEU A 628 -25.02 5.76 6.13
C LEU A 628 -25.74 6.60 7.22
N GLY A 629 -26.75 6.01 7.87
CA GLY A 629 -27.44 6.59 9.02
C GLY A 629 -26.99 5.88 10.30
N GLU A 630 -26.83 6.65 11.38
CA GLU A 630 -26.71 6.13 12.75
C GLU A 630 -27.89 5.23 13.14
#